data_AF-A0A961SGI8-F1
#
_entry.id   AF-A0A961SGI8-F1
#
_cell.length_a   1.000
_cell.length_b   1.000
_cell.length_c   1.000
_cell.angle_alpha   90.00
_cell.angle_beta   90.00
_cell.angle_gamma   90.00
#
_symmetry.space_group_name_H-M   'P 1'
#
loop_
_entity.id
_entity.type
_entity.pdbx_description
1 polymer ?
#
loop_
_entity_poly.entity_id
_entity_poly.type
_entity_poly.pdbx_seq_one_letter_code
_entity_poly.pdbx_strand_id
1 'polypeptide(L)' 'MIEEATRLETAIANVLDKGIRTADIAAAGDSPVSTSQMGDAILEEYKALSA' A
#
# COMPACT_ATOMS: atom_id res chain seq x y z
N MET A 1 -10.62 12.99 12.26
CA MET A 1 -9.89 13.52 11.08
C MET A 1 -8.40 13.21 11.10
N ILE A 2 -7.71 13.15 12.25
CA ILE A 2 -6.31 12.70 12.30
C ILE A 2 -6.23 11.17 12.20
N GLU A 3 -7.10 10.44 12.91
CA GLU A 3 -7.08 8.97 12.94
C GLU A 3 -7.27 8.33 11.55
N GLU A 4 -8.17 8.87 10.72
CA GLU A 4 -8.39 8.33 9.37
C GLU A 4 -7.17 8.55 8.47
N ALA A 5 -6.50 9.70 8.61
CA ALA A 5 -5.27 10.00 7.89
C ALA A 5 -4.12 9.09 8.36
N THR A 6 -3.94 8.95 9.69
CA THR A 6 -2.92 8.06 10.27
C THR A 6 -3.14 6.61 9.85
N ARG A 7 -4.40 6.15 9.78
CA ARG A 7 -4.72 4.80 9.30
C ARG A 7 -4.37 4.63 7.82
N LEU A 8 -4.62 5.64 6.98
CA LEU A 8 -4.24 5.61 5.57
C LEU A 8 -2.72 5.56 5.41
N GLU A 9 -1.98 6.40 6.13
CA GLU A 9 -0.51 6.39 6.14
C GLU A 9 0.05 5.04 6.59
N THR A 10 -0.54 4.44 7.63
CA THR A 10 -0.18 3.11 8.14
C THR A 10 -0.45 2.03 7.09
N ALA A 11 -1.60 2.07 6.41
CA ALA A 11 -1.92 1.13 5.35
C ALA A 11 -0.92 1.19 4.19
N ILE A 12 -0.55 2.40 3.76
CA ILE A 12 0.46 2.61 2.71
C ILE A 12 1.82 2.05 3.16
N ALA A 13 2.24 2.35 4.39
CA ALA A 13 3.50 1.84 4.94
C ALA A 13 3.53 0.30 4.96
N ASN A 14 2.46 -0.35 5.44
CA ASN A 14 2.37 -1.81 5.49
C ASN A 14 2.39 -2.46 4.10
N VAL A 15 1.69 -1.87 3.11
CA VAL A 15 1.75 -2.33 1.71
C VAL A 15 3.16 -2.22 1.17
N LEU A 16 3.86 -1.14 1.50
CA LEU A 16 5.25 -0.99 1.13
C LEU A 16 6.14 -2.02 1.86
N ASP A 17 5.95 -2.29 3.14
CA ASP A 17 6.73 -3.30 3.85
C ASP A 17 6.50 -4.73 3.33
N LYS A 18 5.34 -4.99 2.72
CA LYS A 18 5.05 -6.24 1.98
C LYS A 18 5.78 -6.37 0.64
N GLY A 19 6.59 -5.37 0.25
CA GLY A 19 7.34 -5.37 -1.00
C GLY A 19 6.50 -5.04 -2.24
N ILE A 20 5.25 -4.62 -2.09
CA ILE A 20 4.39 -4.22 -3.21
C ILE A 20 4.87 -2.84 -3.70
N ARG A 21 5.29 -2.74 -4.96
CA ARG A 21 5.84 -1.51 -5.55
C ARG A 21 5.26 -1.27 -6.94
N THR A 22 5.02 -0.01 -7.28
CA THR A 22 4.77 0.41 -8.66
C THR A 22 6.09 0.57 -9.41
N ALA A 23 6.02 0.61 -10.74
CA ALA A 23 7.19 0.60 -11.62
C ALA A 23 8.19 1.76 -11.39
N ASP A 24 7.74 2.87 -10.80
CA ASP A 24 8.56 4.05 -10.51
C ASP A 24 9.45 3.91 -9.27
N ILE A 25 9.09 3.05 -8.32
CA ILE A 25 9.79 2.86 -7.04
C ILE A 25 10.28 1.42 -6.81
N ALA A 26 10.07 0.54 -7.78
CA ALA A 26 10.54 -0.85 -7.73
C ALA A 26 12.05 -0.93 -8.01
N ALA A 27 12.76 -1.84 -7.31
CA ALA A 27 14.16 -2.10 -7.57
C ALA A 27 14.35 -3.00 -8.80
N ALA A 28 15.58 -3.03 -9.33
CA ALA A 28 15.91 -3.94 -10.42
C ALA A 28 15.76 -5.40 -9.96
N GLY A 29 14.84 -6.13 -10.60
CA GLY A 29 14.53 -7.53 -10.25
C GLY A 29 13.21 -7.72 -9.49
N ASP A 30 12.58 -6.63 -9.03
CA ASP A 30 11.23 -6.68 -8.47
C ASP A 30 10.19 -6.92 -9.58
N SER A 31 9.01 -7.40 -9.18
CA SER A 31 7.83 -7.52 -10.05
C SER A 31 6.86 -6.38 -9.73
N PRO A 32 6.94 -5.22 -10.41
CA PRO A 32 6.10 -4.08 -10.10
C PRO A 32 4.63 -4.36 -10.43
N VAL A 33 3.74 -3.77 -9.63
CA VAL A 33 2.28 -3.84 -9.82
C VAL A 33 1.75 -2.63 -10.60
N SER A 34 0.56 -2.78 -11.17
CA SER A 34 -0.18 -1.67 -11.78
C SER A 34 -0.76 -0.71 -10.74
N THR A 35 -1.18 0.48 -11.18
CA THR A 35 -1.84 1.48 -10.34
C THR A 35 -3.08 0.92 -9.63
N SER A 36 -3.91 0.15 -10.34
CA SER A 36 -5.11 -0.44 -9.76
C SER A 36 -4.75 -1.47 -8.68
N GLN A 37 -3.78 -2.34 -8.94
CA GLN A 37 -3.33 -3.35 -7.97
C GLN A 37 -2.74 -2.73 -6.70
N MET A 38 -1.99 -1.62 -6.83
CA MET A 38 -1.50 -0.86 -5.66
C MET A 38 -2.68 -0.29 -4.86
N GLY A 39 -3.68 0.30 -5.53
CA GLY A 39 -4.88 0.82 -4.90
C GLY A 39 -5.69 -0.26 -4.17
N ASP A 40 -5.84 -1.43 -4.79
CA ASP A 40 -6.53 -2.58 -4.19
C ASP A 40 -5.80 -3.05 -2.93
N ALA A 41 -4.46 -3.17 -2.98
CA ALA A 41 -3.66 -3.57 -1.81
C ALA A 41 -3.78 -2.58 -0.65
N ILE A 42 -3.75 -1.27 -0.93
CA ILE A 42 -3.93 -0.23 0.10
C ILE A 42 -5.34 -0.30 0.69
N LEU A 43 -6.37 -0.51 -0.15
CA LEU A 43 -7.75 -0.60 0.31
C LEU A 43 -7.98 -1.83 1.20
N GLU A 44 -7.41 -2.98 0.83
CA GLU A 44 -7.45 -4.19 1.65
C GLU A 44 -6.77 -3.96 3.01
N GLU A 45 -5.58 -3.38 3.02
CA GLU A 45 -4.85 -3.09 4.25
C GLU A 45 -5.60 -2.07 5.14
N TYR A 46 -6.12 -1.00 4.55
CA TYR A 46 -6.89 0.01 5.27
C TYR A 46 -8.13 -0.57 5.94
N LYS A 47 -8.82 -1.51 5.27
CA LYS A 47 -9.95 -2.26 5.86
C LYS A 47 -9.49 -3.18 6.98
N ALA A 48 -8.37 -3.88 6.82
CA ALA A 48 -7.82 -4.76 7.85
C ALA A 48 -7.46 -3.99 9.13
N LEU A 49 -6.96 -2.76 9.03
CA LEU A 49 -6.67 -1.86 10.16
C LEU A 49 -7.92 -1.24 10.81
N SER A 50 -9.11 -1.50 10.26
CA SER A 50 -10.39 -1.01 10.79
C SER A 50 -11.24 -2.09 11.46
N ALA A 51 -10.80 -3.36 11.38
CA ALA A 51 -11.42 -4.52 12.02
C ALA A 51 -10.82 -4.75 13.41
#